data_AF-A0A831XE39-F1
#
_entry.id   AF-A0A831XE39-F1
#
_cell.length_a   1.000
_cell.length_b   1.000
_cell.length_c   1.000
_cell.angle_alpha   90.00
_cell.angle_beta   90.00
_cell.angle_gamma   90.00
#
_symmetry.space_group_name_H-M   'P 1'
#
loop_
_entity.id
_entity.type
_entity.pdbx_description
1 polymer ?
#
loop_
_entity_poly.entity_id
_entity_poly.type
_entity_poly.pdbx_seq_one_letter_code
_entity_poly.pdbx_strand_id
1 'polypeptide(L)'
;MPRLKKPHIATLDEVTITRDGEYADITYHDPTVGGMNLKLGPEVEYMTDQEILDRHNEIILAMEHSVATYRHEAVEVPPGSPQVSYSELCDQWSPRGDVLRCLIHDEGRRPVIEIDDREFTLEEFGTMLTTFSGWGMRIVFVPDHELEKSPVIVVKEPEE
;
A
#
# COMPACT_ATOMS: atom_id res chain seq x y z
N MET A 1 15.83 -0.16 -4.85
CA MET A 1 15.58 -0.97 -6.07
C MET A 1 14.19 -0.64 -6.59
N PRO A 2 13.96 -0.56 -7.90
CA PRO A 2 12.61 -0.31 -8.44
C PRO A 2 11.68 -1.45 -8.01
N ARG A 3 10.42 -1.11 -7.69
CA ARG A 3 9.41 -2.09 -7.28
C ARG A 3 9.08 -3.01 -8.45
N LEU A 4 9.22 -4.32 -8.26
CA LEU A 4 8.83 -5.30 -9.28
C LEU A 4 7.33 -5.19 -9.59
N LYS A 5 6.98 -5.43 -10.85
CA LYS A 5 5.60 -5.52 -11.31
C LYS A 5 4.93 -6.72 -10.62
N LYS A 6 3.60 -6.62 -10.46
CA LYS A 6 2.81 -7.72 -9.90
C LYS A 6 2.83 -8.92 -10.86
N PRO A 7 2.80 -10.16 -10.34
CA PRO A 7 2.53 -11.35 -11.14
C PRO A 7 1.23 -11.20 -11.94
N HIS A 8 1.15 -11.84 -13.10
CA HIS A 8 0.01 -11.82 -14.00
C HIS A 8 -0.30 -13.24 -14.49
N ILE A 9 -1.39 -13.42 -15.23
CA ILE A 9 -1.68 -14.71 -15.87
C ILE A 9 -0.54 -15.00 -16.85
N ALA A 10 0.07 -16.18 -16.74
CA ALA A 10 1.23 -16.56 -17.53
C ALA A 10 1.02 -17.89 -18.26
N THR A 11 1.83 -18.12 -19.29
CA THR A 11 1.97 -19.41 -19.97
C THR A 11 3.25 -20.13 -19.55
N LEU A 12 3.37 -21.44 -19.84
CA LEU A 12 4.54 -22.23 -19.44
C LEU A 12 5.86 -21.74 -20.06
N ASP A 13 5.81 -21.07 -21.20
CA ASP A 13 6.98 -20.48 -21.86
C ASP A 13 7.43 -19.16 -21.21
N GLU A 14 6.64 -18.56 -20.33
CA GLU A 14 6.95 -17.30 -19.65
C GLU A 14 7.52 -17.49 -18.24
N VAL A 15 7.49 -18.72 -17.71
CA VAL A 15 7.87 -19.02 -16.33
C VAL A 15 8.77 -20.24 -16.21
N THR A 16 9.54 -20.28 -15.13
CA THR A 16 10.24 -21.46 -14.64
C THR A 16 9.59 -21.86 -13.31
N ILE A 17 9.21 -23.12 -13.20
CA ILE A 17 8.58 -23.69 -12.00
C ILE A 17 9.56 -24.66 -11.34
N THR A 18 9.86 -24.42 -10.08
CA THR A 18 10.63 -25.36 -9.23
C THR A 18 9.78 -25.79 -8.04
N ARG A 19 10.06 -26.97 -7.48
CA ARG A 19 9.34 -27.52 -6.32
C ARG A 19 10.28 -27.53 -5.13
N ASP A 20 9.80 -27.03 -3.99
CA ASP A 20 10.52 -27.05 -2.73
C ASP A 20 9.58 -27.54 -1.61
N GLY A 21 9.67 -28.84 -1.30
CA GLY A 21 8.80 -29.49 -0.32
C GLY A 21 7.32 -29.40 -0.70
N GLU A 22 6.55 -28.66 0.10
CA GLU A 22 5.10 -28.42 -0.12
C GLU A 22 4.80 -27.20 -1.01
N TYR A 23 5.84 -26.59 -1.58
CA TYR A 23 5.74 -25.34 -2.33
C TYR A 23 6.16 -25.52 -3.78
N ALA A 24 5.56 -24.69 -4.64
CA ALA A 24 6.03 -24.42 -5.98
C ALA A 24 6.53 -22.97 -6.07
N ASP A 25 7.77 -22.79 -6.50
CA ASP A 25 8.34 -21.49 -6.82
C ASP A 25 8.18 -21.20 -8.30
N ILE A 26 7.51 -20.09 -8.61
CA ILE A 26 7.20 -19.66 -9.97
C ILE A 26 7.98 -18.39 -10.22
N THR A 27 8.94 -18.47 -11.13
CA THR A 27 9.79 -17.34 -11.52
C THR A 27 9.50 -16.95 -12.96
N TYR A 28 9.12 -15.70 -13.19
CA TYR A 28 8.92 -15.16 -14.53
C TYR A 28 10.26 -14.99 -15.24
N HIS A 29 10.28 -15.23 -16.55
CA HIS A 29 11.45 -14.93 -17.38
C HIS A 29 11.67 -13.43 -17.56
N ASP A 30 10.62 -12.60 -17.44
CA ASP A 30 10.74 -11.15 -17.32
C ASP A 30 11.27 -10.78 -15.91
N PRO A 31 12.52 -10.27 -15.78
CA PRO A 31 13.12 -9.95 -14.48
C PRO A 31 12.47 -8.72 -13.81
N THR A 32 11.57 -8.01 -14.50
CA THR A 32 10.83 -6.88 -13.93
C THR A 32 9.57 -7.32 -13.19
N VAL A 33 9.19 -8.60 -13.25
CA VAL A 33 8.01 -9.17 -12.60
C VAL A 33 8.42 -9.95 -11.35
N GLY A 34 7.67 -9.77 -10.27
CA GLY A 34 7.88 -10.55 -9.04
C GLY A 34 7.51 -12.01 -9.24
N GLY A 35 8.34 -12.92 -8.74
CA GLY A 35 7.99 -14.33 -8.62
C GLY A 35 6.93 -14.60 -7.55
N MET A 36 6.46 -15.83 -7.49
CA MET A 36 5.46 -16.28 -6.50
C MET A 36 5.87 -17.63 -5.92
N ASN A 37 5.84 -17.76 -4.61
CA ASN A 37 5.96 -19.03 -3.89
C ASN A 37 4.55 -19.47 -3.50
N LEU A 38 4.11 -20.61 -4.03
CA LEU A 38 2.76 -21.11 -3.87
C LEU A 38 2.75 -22.38 -3.02
N LYS A 39 2.08 -22.34 -1.88
CA LYS A 39 1.89 -23.52 -1.03
C LYS A 39 0.77 -24.39 -1.59
N LEU A 40 1.12 -25.56 -2.12
CA LEU A 40 0.17 -26.53 -2.70
C LEU A 40 0.02 -27.79 -1.84
N GLY A 41 0.91 -27.98 -0.86
CA GLY A 41 0.93 -29.19 -0.03
C GLY A 41 1.74 -30.31 -0.67
N PRO A 42 1.72 -31.52 -0.08
CA PRO A 42 2.57 -32.63 -0.52
C PRO A 42 2.24 -33.14 -1.93
N GLU A 43 1.07 -32.82 -2.47
CA GLU A 43 0.64 -33.22 -3.81
C GLU A 43 1.45 -32.53 -4.92
N VAL A 44 2.16 -31.43 -4.60
CA VAL A 44 2.96 -30.66 -5.57
C VAL A 44 4.04 -31.49 -6.27
N GLU A 45 4.55 -32.53 -5.61
CA GLU A 45 5.52 -33.47 -6.19
C GLU A 45 4.93 -34.27 -7.36
N TYR A 46 3.62 -34.50 -7.36
CA TYR A 46 2.91 -35.28 -8.37
C TYR A 46 2.19 -34.42 -9.42
N MET A 47 2.08 -33.12 -9.18
CA MET A 47 1.49 -32.18 -10.12
C MET A 47 2.45 -31.89 -11.28
N THR A 48 1.90 -31.81 -12.48
CA THR A 48 2.60 -31.28 -13.66
C THR A 48 2.84 -29.79 -13.53
N ASP A 49 3.82 -29.27 -14.29
CA ASP A 49 4.06 -27.82 -14.34
C ASP A 49 2.80 -27.06 -14.83
N GLN A 50 2.02 -27.66 -15.74
CA GLN A 50 0.76 -27.10 -16.20
C GLN A 50 -0.26 -27.00 -15.06
N GLU A 51 -0.44 -28.04 -14.25
CA GLU A 51 -1.38 -28.01 -13.11
C GLU A 51 -0.96 -26.99 -12.06
N ILE A 52 0.34 -26.84 -11.80
CA ILE A 52 0.86 -25.81 -10.90
C ILE A 52 0.59 -24.41 -11.47
N LEU A 53 0.85 -24.22 -12.78
CA LEU A 53 0.61 -22.96 -13.46
C LEU A 53 -0.88 -22.59 -13.49
N ASP A 54 -1.76 -23.58 -13.70
CA ASP A 54 -3.21 -23.38 -13.68
C ASP A 54 -3.67 -22.89 -12.30
N ARG A 55 -3.16 -23.49 -11.21
CA ARG A 55 -3.43 -23.01 -9.83
C ARG A 55 -2.92 -21.60 -9.60
N HIS A 56 -1.73 -21.28 -10.09
CA HIS A 56 -1.19 -19.92 -10.04
C HIS A 56 -2.11 -18.93 -10.76
N ASN A 57 -2.48 -19.24 -12.00
CA ASN A 57 -3.36 -18.39 -12.81
C ASN A 57 -4.76 -18.23 -12.19
N GLU A 58 -5.32 -19.28 -11.60
CA GLU A 58 -6.57 -19.23 -10.83
C GLU A 58 -6.45 -18.24 -9.66
N ILE A 59 -5.33 -18.26 -8.93
CA ILE A 59 -5.09 -17.34 -7.82
C ILE A 59 -4.90 -15.91 -8.31
N ILE A 60 -4.15 -15.69 -9.38
CA ILE A 60 -4.02 -14.35 -9.98
C ILE A 60 -5.38 -13.81 -10.40
N LEU A 61 -6.20 -14.61 -11.07
CA LEU A 61 -7.57 -14.22 -11.45
C LEU A 61 -8.43 -13.88 -10.22
N ALA A 62 -8.36 -14.69 -9.16
CA ALA A 62 -9.09 -14.42 -7.92
C ALA A 62 -8.58 -13.13 -7.24
N MET A 63 -7.28 -12.88 -7.25
CA MET A 63 -6.67 -11.64 -6.76
C MET A 63 -7.10 -10.43 -7.59
N GLU A 64 -7.08 -10.53 -8.91
CA GLU A 64 -7.54 -9.48 -9.82
C GLU A 64 -9.03 -9.18 -9.60
N HIS A 65 -9.87 -10.20 -9.45
CA HIS A 65 -11.28 -10.03 -9.14
C HIS A 65 -11.48 -9.38 -7.76
N SER A 66 -10.73 -9.82 -6.75
CA SER A 66 -10.75 -9.22 -5.42
C SER A 66 -10.35 -7.74 -5.46
N VAL A 67 -9.27 -7.40 -6.18
CA VAL A 67 -8.83 -6.00 -6.37
C VAL A 67 -9.86 -5.18 -7.16
N ALA A 68 -10.44 -5.74 -8.22
CA ALA A 68 -11.44 -5.05 -9.04
C ALA A 68 -12.74 -4.75 -8.27
N THR A 69 -13.08 -5.61 -7.30
CA THR A 69 -14.25 -5.44 -6.44
C THR A 69 -13.95 -4.72 -5.13
N TYR A 70 -12.67 -4.56 -4.78
CA TYR A 70 -12.24 -3.85 -3.59
C TYR A 70 -12.51 -2.36 -3.72
N ARG A 71 -13.46 -1.88 -2.93
CA ARG A 71 -13.67 -0.46 -2.71
C ARG A 71 -13.00 -0.08 -1.40
N HIS A 72 -11.87 0.62 -1.50
CA HIS A 72 -11.24 1.19 -0.32
C HIS A 72 -12.14 2.28 0.29
N GLU A 73 -12.48 2.12 1.56
CA GLU A 73 -13.17 3.13 2.35
C GLU A 73 -12.17 3.67 3.38
N ALA A 74 -11.66 4.87 3.11
CA ALA A 74 -10.73 5.54 4.01
C ALA A 74 -11.46 5.94 5.30
N VAL A 75 -10.92 5.56 6.45
CA VAL A 75 -11.48 5.86 7.77
C VAL A 75 -10.88 7.15 8.30
N GLU A 76 -11.73 8.16 8.48
CA GLU A 76 -11.35 9.41 9.12
C GLU A 76 -11.68 9.37 10.62
N VAL A 77 -10.72 9.73 11.47
CA VAL A 77 -10.95 9.85 12.91
C VAL A 77 -11.85 11.06 13.18
N PRO A 78 -12.94 10.94 13.98
CA PRO A 78 -13.85 12.06 14.24
C PRO A 78 -13.14 13.29 14.85
N PRO A 79 -13.61 14.51 14.57
CA PRO A 79 -13.12 15.72 15.24
C PRO A 79 -13.16 15.61 16.77
N GLY A 80 -12.18 16.20 17.44
CA GLY A 80 -12.00 16.13 18.89
C GLY A 80 -11.45 14.80 19.42
N SER A 81 -11.21 13.81 18.55
CA SER A 81 -10.47 12.59 18.90
C SER A 81 -9.03 12.66 18.36
N PRO A 82 -8.03 12.15 19.09
CA PRO A 82 -6.65 12.11 18.59
C PRO A 82 -6.55 11.32 17.28
N GLN A 83 -5.96 11.90 16.25
CA GLN A 83 -5.67 11.28 14.96
C GLN A 83 -4.44 10.40 15.00
N VAL A 84 -3.50 10.66 15.91
CA VAL A 84 -2.26 9.88 16.06
C VAL A 84 -2.14 9.27 17.45
N SER A 85 -1.38 8.19 17.55
CA SER A 85 -1.02 7.56 18.82
C SER A 85 0.42 7.09 18.81
N TYR A 86 1.08 7.19 19.94
CA TYR A 86 2.42 6.64 20.11
C TYR A 86 2.37 5.13 20.31
N SER A 87 3.20 4.40 19.56
CA SER A 87 3.42 2.97 19.73
C SER A 87 4.76 2.73 20.41
N GLU A 88 4.72 2.28 21.67
CA GLU A 88 5.94 1.91 22.41
C GLU A 88 6.68 0.72 21.76
N LEU A 89 5.97 -0.18 21.09
CA LEU A 89 6.56 -1.36 20.44
C LEU A 89 7.46 -1.01 19.25
N CYS A 90 7.13 0.07 18.55
CA CYS A 90 7.84 0.52 17.36
C CYS A 90 8.58 1.84 17.58
N ASP A 91 8.50 2.38 18.80
CA ASP A 91 9.07 3.67 19.22
C ASP A 91 8.76 4.81 18.22
N GLN A 92 7.50 4.87 17.79
CA GLN A 92 7.06 5.83 16.77
C GLN A 92 5.60 6.25 16.94
N TRP A 93 5.28 7.42 16.39
CA TRP A 93 3.90 7.83 16.16
C TRP A 93 3.30 7.07 14.98
N SER A 94 2.02 6.70 15.11
CA SER A 94 1.25 6.03 14.07
C SER A 94 -0.12 6.69 13.90
N PRO A 95 -0.61 6.84 12.66
CA PRO A 95 -1.97 7.29 12.39
C PRO A 95 -2.99 6.28 12.92
N ARG A 96 -4.12 6.78 13.44
CA ARG A 96 -5.25 5.97 13.89
C ARG A 96 -6.31 5.73 12.81
N GLY A 97 -6.20 6.43 11.68
CA GLY A 97 -7.06 6.31 10.53
C GLY A 97 -6.30 6.62 9.24
N ASP A 98 -7.02 6.57 8.12
CA ASP A 98 -6.49 6.75 6.77
C ASP A 98 -6.45 8.23 6.34
N VAL A 99 -7.08 9.11 7.12
CA VAL A 99 -7.10 10.57 6.89
C VAL A 99 -6.39 11.28 8.04
N LEU A 100 -5.41 12.10 7.70
CA LEU A 100 -4.73 13.02 8.60
C LEU A 100 -5.08 14.47 8.22
N ARG A 101 -5.67 15.20 9.17
CA ARG A 101 -5.87 16.64 9.11
C ARG A 101 -4.66 17.30 9.73
N CYS A 102 -3.85 17.93 8.89
CA CYS A 102 -2.59 18.54 9.29
C CYS A 102 -2.61 20.04 9.04
N LEU A 103 -2.01 20.82 9.93
CA LEU A 103 -1.57 22.17 9.64
C LEU A 103 -0.10 22.15 9.22
N ILE A 104 0.27 23.04 8.30
CA ILE A 104 1.64 23.17 7.80
C ILE A 104 2.14 24.57 8.14
N HIS A 105 3.21 24.63 8.91
CA HIS A 105 3.88 25.87 9.30
C HIS A 105 5.25 25.99 8.64
N ASP A 106 5.72 27.22 8.47
CA ASP A 106 7.08 27.51 8.00
C ASP A 106 7.97 27.98 9.15
N GLU A 107 8.94 27.14 9.52
CA GLU A 107 9.98 27.49 10.47
C GLU A 107 11.34 27.65 9.78
N GLY A 108 11.56 28.84 9.21
CA GLY A 108 12.84 29.16 8.57
C GLY A 108 13.13 28.28 7.35
N ARG A 109 12.13 28.12 6.48
CA ARG A 109 12.10 27.24 5.30
C ARG A 109 12.09 25.75 5.60
N ARG A 110 11.67 25.37 6.80
CA ARG A 110 11.46 23.97 7.17
C ARG A 110 9.97 23.77 7.46
N PRO A 111 9.31 22.82 6.77
CA PRO A 111 7.93 22.51 7.06
C PRO A 111 7.87 21.84 8.44
N VAL A 112 7.01 22.38 9.29
CA VAL A 112 6.58 21.74 10.53
C VAL A 112 5.12 21.35 10.35
N ILE A 113 4.82 20.09 10.66
CA ILE A 113 3.48 19.52 10.47
C ILE A 113 2.82 19.44 11.84
N GLU A 114 1.70 20.11 12.03
CA GLU A 114 0.96 20.05 13.28
C GLU A 114 -0.26 19.13 13.15
N ILE A 115 -0.40 18.19 14.07
CA ILE A 115 -1.51 17.24 14.20
C ILE A 115 -1.83 17.08 15.68
N ASP A 116 -3.11 17.15 16.06
CA ASP A 116 -3.55 17.02 17.46
C ASP A 116 -2.81 17.97 18.43
N ASP A 117 -2.67 19.25 18.04
CA ASP A 117 -1.96 20.29 18.79
C ASP A 117 -0.47 19.96 19.07
N ARG A 118 0.10 19.04 18.29
CA ARG A 118 1.51 18.62 18.38
C ARG A 118 2.22 18.88 17.06
N GLU A 119 3.38 19.51 17.15
CA GLU A 119 4.30 19.68 16.03
C GLU A 119 5.14 18.42 15.79
N PHE A 120 5.26 18.06 14.51
CA PHE A 120 6.09 17.01 13.99
C PHE A 120 7.12 17.60 13.04
N THR A 121 8.37 17.20 13.23
CA THR A 121 9.40 17.41 12.21
C THR A 121 9.08 16.62 10.95
N LEU A 122 9.65 17.03 9.82
CA LEU A 122 9.51 16.26 8.57
C LEU A 122 10.03 14.81 8.71
N GLU A 123 11.03 14.58 9.57
CA GLU A 123 11.57 13.25 9.86
C GLU A 123 10.60 12.38 10.66
N GLU A 124 10.00 12.91 11.73
CA GLU A 124 8.98 12.19 12.51
C GLU A 124 7.73 11.93 11.67
N PHE A 125 7.26 12.93 10.93
CA PHE A 125 6.11 12.78 10.04
C PHE A 125 6.40 11.76 8.93
N GLY A 126 7.59 11.81 8.32
CA GLY A 126 8.03 10.84 7.32
C GLY A 126 8.11 9.41 7.87
N THR A 127 8.60 9.24 9.10
CA THR A 127 8.61 7.96 9.80
C THR A 127 7.20 7.44 10.02
N MET A 128 6.29 8.31 10.46
CA MET A 128 4.88 7.97 10.64
C MET A 128 4.22 7.50 9.33
N LEU A 129 4.53 8.10 8.18
CA LEU A 129 3.99 7.66 6.88
C LEU A 129 4.41 6.24 6.49
N THR A 130 5.46 5.67 7.09
CA THR A 130 5.90 4.30 6.81
C THR A 130 4.89 3.25 7.25
N THR A 131 3.92 3.60 8.11
CA THR A 131 2.77 2.72 8.43
C THR A 131 1.96 2.35 7.20
N PHE A 132 2.00 3.19 6.16
CA PHE A 132 1.33 2.99 4.89
C PHE A 132 2.29 2.52 3.78
N SER A 133 3.41 1.87 4.14
CA SER A 133 4.35 1.32 3.16
C SER A 133 3.63 0.43 2.12
N GLY A 134 3.80 0.77 0.84
CA GLY A 134 3.13 0.09 -0.28
C GLY A 134 1.80 0.71 -0.73
N TRP A 135 1.29 1.71 -0.01
CA TRP A 135 0.08 2.46 -0.37
C TRP A 135 0.42 3.75 -1.13
N GLY A 136 -0.58 4.30 -1.82
CA GLY A 136 -0.50 5.64 -2.43
C GLY A 136 -1.08 6.71 -1.50
N MET A 137 -0.58 7.94 -1.60
CA MET A 137 -1.08 9.09 -0.84
C MET A 137 -1.57 10.18 -1.81
N ARG A 138 -2.71 10.81 -1.48
CA ARG A 138 -3.23 12.01 -2.15
C ARG A 138 -3.26 13.15 -1.13
N ILE A 139 -2.68 14.29 -1.48
CA ILE A 139 -2.66 15.49 -0.62
C ILE A 139 -3.68 16.49 -1.16
N VAL A 140 -4.50 17.06 -0.27
CA VAL A 140 -5.46 18.12 -0.58
C VAL A 140 -5.18 19.30 0.34
N PHE A 141 -4.93 20.48 -0.24
CA PHE A 141 -4.75 21.70 0.52
C PHE A 141 -6.10 22.37 0.73
N VAL A 142 -6.39 22.75 1.97
CA VAL A 142 -7.59 23.49 2.38
C VAL A 142 -7.19 24.67 3.25
N PRO A 143 -8.00 25.73 3.36
CA PRO A 143 -7.81 26.73 4.40
C PRO A 143 -7.83 26.09 5.79
N ASP A 144 -7.06 26.65 6.72
CA ASP A 144 -6.93 26.19 8.11
C ASP A 144 -8.28 25.95 8.82
N HIS A 145 -9.24 26.84 8.63
CA HIS A 145 -10.58 26.79 9.20
C HIS A 145 -11.52 25.76 8.54
N GLU A 146 -11.05 25.03 7.52
CA GLU A 146 -11.82 24.00 6.82
C GLU A 146 -11.26 22.59 7.01
N LEU A 147 -10.24 22.40 7.85
CA LEU A 147 -9.62 21.09 8.07
C LEU A 147 -10.58 19.99 8.51
N GLU A 148 -11.62 20.32 9.28
CA GLU A 148 -12.62 19.35 9.75
C GLU A 148 -13.72 19.05 8.71
N LYS A 149 -13.70 19.73 7.56
CA LYS A 149 -14.70 19.54 6.51
C LYS A 149 -14.14 18.63 5.43
N SER A 150 -14.98 17.75 4.89
CA SER A 150 -14.64 17.03 3.66
C SER A 150 -14.53 18.02 2.48
N PRO A 151 -13.36 18.17 1.86
CA PRO A 151 -13.19 19.13 0.78
C PRO A 151 -13.89 18.67 -0.49
N VAL A 152 -14.42 19.64 -1.26
CA VAL A 152 -14.90 19.38 -2.61
C VAL A 152 -13.71 19.42 -3.58
N ILE A 153 -13.43 18.29 -4.23
CA ILE A 153 -12.33 18.18 -5.20
C ILE A 153 -12.88 18.34 -6.61
N VAL A 154 -12.34 19.28 -7.37
CA VAL A 154 -12.67 19.50 -8.79
C VAL A 154 -11.48 19.07 -9.65
N VAL A 155 -11.72 18.28 -10.70
CA VAL A 155 -10.70 17.89 -11.68
C VAL A 155 -10.75 18.86 -12.84
N LYS A 156 -9.83 19.83 -12.85
CA LYS A 156 -9.60 20.76 -13.95
C LYS A 156 -8.12 21.14 -14.02
N GLU A 157 -7.66 21.54 -15.21
CA GLU A 157 -6.36 22.20 -15.33
C GLU A 157 -6.40 23.54 -14.55
N PRO A 158 -5.33 23.89 -13.83
CA PRO A 158 -5.26 25.17 -13.14
C PRO A 158 -5.27 26.32 -14.15
N GLU A 159 -5.99 27.39 -13.82
CA GLU A 159 -5.88 28.66 -14.52
C GLU A 159 -4.58 29.34 -14.07
N GLU A 160 -3.77 29.86 -15.00
CA GLU A 160 -2.50 30.56 -14.70
C GLU A 160 -2.67 31.78 -13.79
#